data_AF-A0A7S3C7N6-F1
#
_entry.id   AF-A0A7S3C7N6-F1
#
_cell.length_a   1.000
_cell.length_b   1.000
_cell.length_c   1.000
_cell.angle_alpha   90.00
_cell.angle_beta   90.00
_cell.angle_gamma   90.00
#
_symmetry.space_group_name_H-M   'P 1'
#
loop_
_entity.id
_entity.type
_entity.pdbx_description
1 polymer ?
#
loop_
_entity_poly.entity_id
_entity_poly.type
_entity_poly.pdbx_seq_one_letter_code
_entity_poly.pdbx_strand_id
1 'polypeptide(L)'
;QELGPYCPPDQEYVVVDARTLYVTENHTNFTWTETRDHAKWGVALDSSFKICVGDLNRMLSQRNRGGGVVCFSSRSLCYGMYRTVITSDVCNQSDTAPMAKAGWQGDAERNTVARWVET
;
A
#
# COMPACT_ATOMS: atom_id res chain seq x y z
N GLN A 1 16.73 0.85 9.23
CA GLN A 1 16.30 1.47 7.96
C GLN A 1 15.01 2.18 8.29
N GLU A 2 15.05 3.50 8.45
CA GLU A 2 13.87 4.24 8.89
C GLU A 2 12.99 4.54 7.68
N LEU A 3 11.84 3.86 7.64
CA LEU A 3 10.70 4.29 6.86
C LEU A 3 10.22 5.60 7.49
N GLY A 4 10.26 6.69 6.72
CA GLY A 4 9.82 7.98 7.24
C GLY A 4 8.30 7.96 7.37
N PRO A 5 7.71 8.33 8.52
CA PRO A 5 6.26 8.43 8.63
C PRO A 5 5.76 9.48 7.63
N TYR A 6 4.99 9.06 6.62
CA TYR A 6 4.31 9.99 5.74
C TYR A 6 2.87 10.16 6.18
N CYS A 7 2.62 11.15 7.03
CA CYS A 7 1.27 11.67 7.29
C CYS A 7 1.35 13.18 7.54
N PRO A 8 1.48 14.04 6.51
CA PRO A 8 1.30 15.49 6.65
C PRO A 8 -0.19 15.87 6.55
N PRO A 9 -0.68 16.87 7.31
CA PRO A 9 -2.11 17.17 7.45
C PRO A 9 -2.80 17.83 6.23
N ASP A 10 -2.04 18.25 5.21
CA ASP A 10 -2.55 19.12 4.13
C ASP A 10 -2.52 18.48 2.72
N GLN A 11 -2.51 17.15 2.63
CA GLN A 11 -2.50 16.45 1.34
C GLN A 11 -3.92 15.98 0.96
N GLU A 12 -4.26 16.11 -0.32
CA GLU A 12 -5.52 15.59 -0.89
C GLU A 12 -5.65 14.06 -0.74
N TYR A 13 -4.51 13.36 -0.63
CA TYR A 13 -4.43 11.91 -0.56
C TYR A 13 -3.66 11.44 0.67
N VAL A 14 -4.15 10.38 1.31
CA VAL A 14 -3.47 9.70 2.41
C VAL A 14 -2.72 8.50 1.85
N VAL A 15 -1.43 8.41 2.14
CA VAL A 15 -0.57 7.30 1.67
C VAL A 15 -0.06 6.54 2.88
N VAL A 16 -0.33 5.23 2.92
CA VAL A 16 0.09 4.35 4.02
C VAL A 16 0.91 3.18 3.46
N ASP A 17 1.89 2.74 4.23
CA ASP A 17 2.75 1.64 3.81
C ASP A 17 2.13 0.31 4.28
N ALA A 18 2.14 -0.71 3.42
CA ALA A 18 1.69 -2.05 3.72
C ALA A 18 2.81 -2.83 4.40
N ARG A 19 2.54 -3.32 5.61
CA ARG A 19 3.53 -3.85 6.55
C ARG A 19 3.69 -5.37 6.47
N THR A 20 2.57 -6.08 6.33
CA THR A 20 2.54 -7.54 6.25
C THR A 20 1.63 -7.96 5.11
N LEU A 21 2.11 -8.91 4.32
CA LEU A 21 1.45 -9.44 3.13
C LEU A 21 1.19 -10.93 3.26
N TYR A 22 0.20 -11.41 2.51
CA TYR A 22 -0.03 -12.83 2.32
C TYR A 22 -0.52 -13.18 0.92
N VAL A 23 -0.21 -14.41 0.51
CA VAL A 23 -0.87 -15.08 -0.61
C VAL A 23 -1.17 -16.53 -0.26
N THR A 24 -2.16 -17.10 -0.93
CA THR A 24 -2.46 -18.52 -0.85
C THR A 24 -2.09 -19.18 -2.18
N GLU A 25 -1.19 -20.15 -2.14
CA GLU A 25 -0.82 -20.97 -3.30
C GLU A 25 -0.95 -22.45 -2.90
N ASN A 26 -1.66 -23.25 -3.70
CA ASN A 26 -1.87 -24.68 -3.45
C ASN A 26 -2.31 -25.00 -2.00
N HIS A 27 -3.33 -24.27 -1.51
CA HIS A 27 -3.86 -24.36 -0.14
C HIS A 27 -2.86 -24.01 0.98
N THR A 28 -1.68 -23.53 0.65
CA THR A 28 -0.65 -23.08 1.58
C THR A 28 -0.67 -21.56 1.67
N ASN A 29 -0.72 -21.04 2.89
CA ASN A 29 -0.65 -19.60 3.14
C ASN A 29 0.80 -19.18 3.34
N PHE A 30 1.25 -18.22 2.56
CA PHE A 30 2.55 -17.59 2.68
C PHE A 30 2.34 -16.19 3.23
N THR A 31 3.09 -15.83 4.27
CA THR A 31 3.03 -14.52 4.91
C THR A 31 4.45 -13.97 5.02
N TRP A 32 4.64 -12.69 4.68
CA TRP A 32 5.93 -12.01 4.80
C TRP A 32 5.73 -10.54 5.15
N THR A 33 6.79 -9.93 5.68
CA THR A 33 6.83 -8.49 5.96
C THR A 33 7.29 -7.72 4.74
N GLU A 34 6.93 -6.45 4.67
CA GLU A 34 7.35 -5.52 3.62
C GLU A 34 8.87 -5.58 3.35
N THR A 35 9.68 -5.68 4.41
CA THR A 35 11.15 -5.77 4.35
C THR A 35 11.70 -7.02 3.65
N ARG A 36 10.82 -7.94 3.23
CA ARG A 36 11.13 -9.13 2.44
C ARG A 36 10.50 -9.10 1.04
N ASP A 37 9.84 -8.01 0.67
CA ASP A 37 9.14 -7.85 -0.61
C ASP A 37 9.85 -6.84 -1.52
N HIS A 38 10.53 -7.34 -2.55
CA HIS A 38 11.28 -6.47 -3.48
C HIS A 38 10.38 -5.71 -4.46
N ALA A 39 9.11 -6.06 -4.57
CA ALA A 39 8.19 -5.41 -5.48
C ALA A 39 7.88 -4.01 -4.97
N LYS A 40 7.69 -3.08 -5.92
CA LYS A 40 7.33 -1.68 -5.62
C LYS A 40 6.06 -1.40 -6.37
N TRP A 41 4.97 -1.35 -5.62
CA TRP A 41 3.64 -1.20 -6.19
C TRP A 41 2.74 -0.45 -5.22
N GLY A 42 1.72 0.20 -5.77
CA GLY A 42 0.74 0.97 -5.02
C GLY A 42 -0.64 0.84 -5.62
N VAL A 43 -1.67 0.68 -4.78
CA VAL A 43 -3.07 0.69 -5.23
C VAL A 43 -3.83 1.85 -4.61
N ALA A 44 -4.64 2.55 -5.40
CA ALA A 44 -5.61 3.51 -4.90
C ALA A 44 -6.84 2.77 -4.34
N LEU A 45 -7.30 3.17 -3.15
CA LEU A 45 -8.52 2.61 -2.53
C LEU A 45 -9.82 3.35 -2.91
N ASP A 46 -9.77 4.23 -3.90
CA ASP A 46 -10.97 4.89 -4.47
C ASP A 46 -11.54 4.10 -5.67
N SER A 47 -12.57 4.66 -6.31
CA SER A 47 -13.24 4.08 -7.48
C SER A 47 -12.42 4.16 -8.78
N SER A 48 -11.22 4.75 -8.77
CA SER A 48 -10.37 4.85 -9.96
C SER A 48 -9.73 3.52 -10.37
N PHE A 49 -9.64 2.57 -9.44
CA PHE A 49 -8.94 1.30 -9.61
C PHE A 49 -7.52 1.48 -10.18
N LYS A 50 -6.82 2.55 -9.77
CA LYS A 50 -5.45 2.78 -10.19
C LYS A 50 -4.50 1.87 -9.43
N ILE A 51 -3.62 1.22 -10.18
CA ILE A 51 -2.44 0.54 -9.66
C ILE A 51 -1.20 1.11 -10.34
N CYS A 52 -0.14 1.28 -9.56
CA CYS A 52 1.17 1.69 -10.01
C CYS A 52 2.18 0.58 -9.69
N VAL A 53 3.13 0.33 -10.59
CA VAL A 53 4.27 -0.56 -10.39
C VAL A 53 5.52 0.13 -10.93
N GLY A 54 6.64 0.00 -10.25
CA GLY A 54 7.87 0.68 -10.68
C GLY A 54 9.13 0.19 -10.01
N ASP A 55 10.16 1.02 -10.11
CA ASP A 55 11.50 0.77 -9.56
C ASP A 55 11.89 1.73 -8.42
N LEU A 56 11.06 2.75 -8.18
CA LEU A 56 11.21 3.71 -7.08
C LEU A 56 10.70 3.12 -5.77
N ASN A 57 11.58 3.07 -4.77
CA ASN A 57 11.20 2.85 -3.38
C ASN A 57 11.06 4.21 -2.68
N ARG A 58 10.10 4.33 -1.76
CA ARG A 58 9.86 5.50 -0.92
C ARG A 58 10.77 5.60 0.30
N MET A 59 11.61 4.61 0.56
CA MET A 59 12.61 4.71 1.63
C MET A 59 13.46 5.96 1.53
N LEU A 60 13.70 6.61 2.68
CA LEU A 60 14.49 7.84 2.77
C LEU A 60 15.89 7.69 2.17
N SER A 61 16.52 6.52 2.32
CA SER A 61 17.84 6.22 1.76
C SER A 61 17.86 6.17 0.22
N GLN A 62 16.70 6.01 -0.43
CA GLN A 62 16.56 5.94 -1.88
C GLN A 62 16.02 7.23 -2.51
N ARG A 63 15.74 8.28 -1.72
CA ARG A 63 15.10 9.53 -2.19
C ARG A 63 15.82 10.20 -3.37
N ASN A 64 17.15 10.12 -3.42
CA ASN A 64 17.96 10.76 -4.47
C ASN A 64 18.24 9.83 -5.67
N ARG A 65 17.58 8.66 -5.73
CA ARG A 65 17.73 7.72 -6.84
C ARG A 65 16.72 8.03 -7.94
N GLY A 66 17.20 8.11 -9.18
CA GLY A 66 16.33 8.18 -10.35
C GLY A 66 15.55 6.88 -10.55
N GLY A 67 14.37 6.99 -11.16
CA GLY A 67 13.50 5.85 -11.45
C GLY A 67 12.15 6.32 -12.00
N GLY A 68 11.24 5.37 -12.22
CA GLY A 68 9.92 5.61 -12.74
C GLY A 68 8.87 4.66 -12.18
N VAL A 69 7.62 5.05 -12.37
CA VAL A 69 6.44 4.23 -12.08
C VAL A 69 5.53 4.25 -13.29
N VAL A 70 4.92 3.10 -13.58
CA VAL A 70 3.85 2.98 -14.58
C VAL A 70 2.55 2.77 -13.83
N CYS A 71 1.56 3.63 -14.10
CA CYS A 71 0.25 3.55 -13.48
C CYS A 71 -0.83 3.33 -14.54
N PHE A 72 -1.77 2.45 -14.24
CA PHE A 72 -2.91 2.15 -15.10
C PHE A 72 -4.11 1.71 -14.26
N SER A 73 -5.31 1.77 -14.84
CA SER A 73 -6.52 1.33 -14.16
C SER A 73 -6.79 -0.14 -14.44
N SER A 74 -6.91 -0.94 -13.38
CA SER A 74 -7.27 -2.36 -13.48
C SER A 74 -7.96 -2.83 -12.20
N ARG A 75 -9.28 -3.03 -12.30
CA ARG A 75 -10.11 -3.46 -11.17
C ARG A 75 -9.66 -4.79 -10.58
N SER A 76 -9.43 -5.80 -11.42
CA SER A 76 -9.02 -7.13 -10.98
C SER A 76 -7.66 -7.10 -10.28
N LEU A 77 -6.69 -6.38 -10.83
CA LEU A 77 -5.36 -6.30 -10.27
C LEU A 77 -5.34 -5.50 -8.96
N CYS A 78 -6.03 -4.36 -8.90
CA CYS A 78 -6.18 -3.60 -7.65
C CYS A 78 -6.77 -4.45 -6.54
N TYR A 79 -7.83 -5.22 -6.80
CA TYR A 79 -8.38 -6.11 -5.78
C TYR A 79 -7.44 -7.25 -5.39
N GLY A 80 -6.78 -7.87 -6.37
CA GLY A 80 -5.83 -8.94 -6.11
C GLY A 80 -4.73 -8.47 -5.15
N MET A 81 -4.12 -7.34 -5.49
CA MET A 81 -3.04 -6.73 -4.71
C MET A 81 -3.53 -6.17 -3.37
N TYR A 82 -4.69 -5.52 -3.33
CA TYR A 82 -5.27 -5.03 -2.08
C TYR A 82 -5.50 -6.18 -1.08
N ARG A 83 -6.01 -7.31 -1.56
CA ARG A 83 -6.32 -8.47 -0.72
C ARG A 83 -5.09 -9.20 -0.20
N THR A 84 -3.88 -8.93 -0.72
CA THR A 84 -2.67 -9.49 -0.12
C THR A 84 -2.24 -8.75 1.14
N VAL A 85 -2.73 -7.53 1.40
CA VAL A 85 -2.28 -6.74 2.55
C VAL A 85 -3.02 -7.16 3.84
N ILE A 86 -2.27 -7.69 4.82
CA ILE A 86 -2.78 -8.02 6.17
C ILE A 86 -2.77 -6.79 7.07
N THR A 87 -1.65 -6.07 7.12
CA THR A 87 -1.48 -4.88 7.96
C THR A 87 -0.86 -3.75 7.17
N SER A 88 -1.17 -2.52 7.55
CA SER A 88 -0.58 -1.30 7.00
C SER A 88 -0.37 -0.30 8.12
N ASP A 89 0.36 0.77 7.82
CA ASP A 89 0.36 1.96 8.66
C ASP A 89 -1.02 2.61 8.77
N VAL A 90 -1.12 3.49 9.77
CA VAL A 90 -2.27 4.34 10.05
C VAL A 90 -1.84 5.80 10.19
N CYS A 91 -2.65 6.72 9.68
CA CYS A 91 -2.48 8.15 9.95
C CYS A 91 -3.42 8.56 11.11
N ASN A 92 -2.87 9.19 12.16
CA ASN A 92 -3.56 9.74 13.32
C ASN A 92 -4.55 8.79 14.05
N GLN A 93 -4.00 7.91 14.88
CA GLN A 93 -4.58 7.55 16.18
C GLN A 93 -3.48 6.98 17.08
N SER A 94 -3.42 7.51 18.31
CA SER A 94 -2.68 6.89 19.41
C SER A 94 -3.01 5.40 19.48
N ASP A 95 -1.97 4.57 19.48
CA ASP A 95 -1.98 3.13 19.76
C ASP A 95 -2.75 2.20 18.79
N THR A 96 -1.98 1.30 18.17
CA THR A 96 -2.33 -0.09 17.82
C THR A 96 -3.81 -0.43 17.65
N ALA A 97 -4.45 0.02 16.56
CA ALA A 97 -5.71 -0.56 16.11
C ALA A 97 -5.43 -1.74 15.16
N PRO A 98 -5.78 -3.00 15.53
CA PRO A 98 -5.84 -4.08 14.54
C PRO A 98 -6.91 -3.73 13.51
N MET A 99 -6.68 -4.06 12.24
CA MET A 99 -7.65 -3.83 11.16
C MET A 99 -9.01 -4.42 11.52
N ALA A 100 -9.93 -3.59 12.02
CA ALA A 100 -11.32 -3.72 11.64
C ALA A 100 -11.33 -3.60 10.12
N LYS A 101 -11.92 -4.59 9.44
CA LYS A 101 -12.04 -4.66 7.99
C LYS A 101 -12.51 -3.32 7.42
N ALA A 102 -11.59 -2.42 7.08
CA ALA A 102 -11.88 -1.31 6.19
C ALA A 102 -12.09 -1.99 4.85
N GLY A 103 -13.35 -2.31 4.53
CA GLY A 103 -13.71 -2.84 3.23
C GLY A 103 -13.19 -1.90 2.15
N TRP A 104 -12.86 -2.44 0.97
CA TRP A 104 -12.65 -1.61 -0.20
C TRP A 104 -13.88 -0.70 -0.36
N GLN A 105 -13.71 0.62 -0.19
CA GLN A 105 -14.80 1.61 -0.12
C GLN A 105 -15.14 2.18 -1.49
N GLY A 106 -14.94 1.45 -2.59
CA GLY A 106 -15.10 2.01 -3.92
C GLY A 106 -16.54 2.34 -4.35
N ASP A 107 -17.46 2.43 -3.38
CA ASP A 107 -18.82 2.96 -3.52
C ASP A 107 -19.06 4.22 -2.66
N ALA A 108 -18.05 4.76 -1.94
CA ALA A 108 -18.19 5.94 -1.08
C ALA A 108 -17.07 6.98 -1.30
N GLU A 109 -17.45 8.24 -1.54
CA GLU A 109 -16.58 9.37 -1.91
C GLU A 109 -15.73 9.96 -0.74
N ARG A 110 -14.94 9.17 0.00
CA ARG A 110 -13.96 9.76 0.95
C ARG A 110 -12.59 9.09 0.96
N ASN A 111 -11.59 9.95 0.77
CA ASN A 111 -10.13 9.86 0.95
C ASN A 111 -9.45 8.52 0.71
N THR A 112 -8.92 8.42 -0.50
CA THR A 112 -8.00 7.42 -1.04
C THR A 112 -6.90 7.05 -0.05
N VAL A 113 -6.75 5.75 0.18
CA VAL A 113 -5.55 5.17 0.76
C VAL A 113 -4.73 4.63 -0.40
N ALA A 114 -3.50 5.07 -0.57
CA ALA A 114 -2.55 4.37 -1.43
C ALA A 114 -1.75 3.41 -0.56
N ARG A 115 -1.84 2.10 -0.81
CA ARG A 115 -1.09 1.06 -0.07
C ARG A 115 0.14 0.63 -0.85
N TRP A 116 1.33 0.86 -0.31
CA TRP A 116 2.61 0.54 -0.95
C TRP A 116 3.36 -0.56 -0.22
N VAL A 117 4.03 -1.44 -0.95
CA VAL A 117 4.93 -2.44 -0.36
C VAL A 117 6.37 -2.05 -0.67
N GLU A 118 7.26 -2.13 0.34
CA GLU A 118 8.62 -1.58 0.27
C GLU A 118 9.68 -2.46 0.96
N THR A 119 10.86 -2.66 0.30
CA THR A 119 12.15 -3.14 0.89
C THR A 119 13.27 -2.12 0.87
#